data_AF-A0A924XTP6-F1
#
_entry.id   AF-A0A924XTP6-F1
#
_cell.length_a   1.000
_cell.length_b   1.000
_cell.length_c   1.000
_cell.angle_alpha   90.00
_cell.angle_beta   90.00
_cell.angle_gamma   90.00
#
_symmetry.space_group_name_H-M   'P 1'
#
loop_
_entity.id
_entity.type
_entity.pdbx_description
1 polymer ?
#
loop_
_entity_poly.entity_id
_entity_poly.type
_entity_poly.pdbx_seq_one_letter_code
_entity_poly.pdbx_strand_id
1 'polypeptide(L)'
;MLSSADLVESCIGRILAVDCAVNAMAARDFDRARAAAAEADRATMRGDALGPLHGLPLGVKDLDDVAGLRTTYGSPLFADHVPSQDQGIVGSCRAAGAIVLGKTNTPEWGAGANTRNAVFGATGNPFDPMRSAAGSSGGSAVALATGMTPIATGSDMGGSLRNPAAFCGIVGFRPSPGLVPSEKRPLGWNPLSVLGPMARTVPDLCLLLSAMASGDTRDPLAAAGARIAAAPDRVDLASLRVALTPNFGFAPTERHIADVFAEKTDLFRHLFARAEDASPDCAGTDRVFEVLRAAGALASHHDRVRDTPDQVGPNVHRDVAAGLQLSALDVMQASADQTAIYRRWQAFFELYDVILSPAVTISPRPWSELFPAAIDGRPTRTYFHWLALAYAVTVVGHPAVSLPVGRDRHGMPFGLQIVGRRGGDAQVLAVAAALERA
;
A
#
# COMPACT_ATOMS: atom_id res chain seq x y z
N MET A 1 -9.00 8.37 31.35
CA MET A 1 -8.24 7.53 30.40
C MET A 1 -9.23 6.66 29.65
N LEU A 2 -9.02 6.47 28.35
CA LEU A 2 -9.84 5.59 27.51
C LEU A 2 -9.31 4.15 27.66
N SER A 3 -10.18 3.16 27.87
CA SER A 3 -9.78 1.74 27.92
C SER A 3 -9.69 1.11 26.51
N SER A 4 -9.05 -0.05 26.40
CA SER A 4 -9.00 -0.83 25.15
C SER A 4 -10.42 -1.29 24.77
N ALA A 5 -11.23 -1.68 25.75
CA ALA A 5 -12.63 -2.04 25.53
C ALA A 5 -13.45 -0.87 24.97
N ASP A 6 -13.31 0.33 25.54
CA ASP A 6 -14.00 1.53 25.04
C ASP A 6 -13.60 1.86 23.60
N LEU A 7 -12.30 1.74 23.27
CA LEU A 7 -11.80 2.00 21.92
C LEU A 7 -12.30 0.96 20.91
N VAL A 8 -12.34 -0.32 21.29
CA VAL A 8 -12.90 -1.39 20.45
C VAL A 8 -14.38 -1.18 20.20
N GLU A 9 -15.18 -0.87 21.22
CA GLU A 9 -16.62 -0.58 21.03
C GLU A 9 -16.85 0.65 20.17
N SER A 10 -16.04 1.71 20.34
CA SER A 10 -16.08 2.89 19.48
C SER A 10 -15.85 2.54 18.00
N CYS A 11 -14.86 1.69 17.72
CA CYS A 11 -14.56 1.24 16.35
C CYS A 11 -15.67 0.35 15.79
N ILE A 12 -16.19 -0.59 16.58
CA ILE A 12 -17.32 -1.46 16.19
C ILE A 12 -18.55 -0.61 15.86
N GLY A 13 -18.90 0.35 16.73
CA GLY A 13 -20.01 1.27 16.50
C GLY A 13 -19.84 2.05 15.20
N ARG A 14 -18.62 2.50 14.91
CA ARG A 14 -18.33 3.18 13.65
C ARG A 14 -18.48 2.27 12.43
N ILE A 15 -17.98 1.04 12.48
CA ILE A 15 -18.16 0.04 11.41
C ILE A 15 -19.65 -0.20 11.14
N LEU A 16 -20.43 -0.46 12.19
CA LEU A 16 -21.87 -0.72 12.06
C LEU A 16 -22.63 0.46 11.46
N ALA A 17 -22.19 1.70 11.72
CA ALA A 17 -22.85 2.91 11.25
C ALA A 17 -22.58 3.24 9.78
N VAL A 18 -21.38 2.94 9.25
CA VAL A 18 -20.94 3.48 7.94
C VAL A 18 -20.55 2.43 6.90
N ASP A 19 -20.23 1.19 7.30
CA ASP A 19 -19.72 0.16 6.39
C ASP A 19 -20.75 -0.28 5.33
N CYS A 20 -22.05 -0.16 5.61
CA CYS A 20 -23.09 -0.46 4.62
C CYS A 20 -23.03 0.46 3.38
N ALA A 21 -22.50 1.68 3.52
CA ALA A 21 -22.40 2.65 2.43
C ALA A 21 -21.11 2.48 1.61
N VAL A 22 -20.03 2.00 2.23
CA VAL A 22 -18.69 1.98 1.62
C VAL A 22 -18.10 0.60 1.43
N ASN A 23 -18.63 -0.43 2.11
CA ASN A 23 -18.26 -1.83 1.98
C ASN A 23 -16.74 -2.07 2.13
N ALA A 24 -16.18 -1.60 3.24
CA ALA A 24 -14.75 -1.67 3.53
C ALA A 24 -14.37 -2.96 4.28
N MET A 25 -15.27 -3.53 5.08
CA MET A 25 -15.01 -4.72 5.90
C MET A 25 -15.50 -6.00 5.21
N ALA A 26 -14.57 -6.89 4.86
CA ALA A 26 -14.82 -8.20 4.23
C ALA A 26 -15.27 -9.28 5.23
N ALA A 27 -14.72 -9.23 6.45
CA ALA A 27 -15.14 -10.09 7.55
C ALA A 27 -14.93 -9.36 8.88
N ARG A 28 -15.75 -9.69 9.88
CA ARG A 28 -15.78 -9.02 11.19
C ARG A 28 -15.40 -10.02 12.27
N ASP A 29 -14.67 -9.57 13.28
CA ASP A 29 -14.18 -10.42 14.38
C ASP A 29 -14.51 -9.87 15.77
N PHE A 30 -15.69 -9.26 15.90
CA PHE A 30 -16.05 -8.42 17.04
C PHE A 30 -16.00 -9.14 18.39
N ASP A 31 -16.47 -10.39 18.47
CA ASP A 31 -16.53 -11.10 19.74
C ASP A 31 -15.12 -11.45 20.27
N ARG A 32 -14.22 -11.89 19.37
CA ARG A 32 -12.82 -12.10 19.73
C ARG A 32 -12.10 -10.78 20.02
N ALA A 33 -12.43 -9.71 19.30
CA ALA A 33 -11.88 -8.38 19.55
C ALA A 33 -12.27 -7.86 20.94
N ARG A 34 -13.53 -8.03 21.36
CA ARG A 34 -14.01 -7.70 22.72
C ARG A 34 -13.29 -8.48 23.80
N ALA A 35 -13.14 -9.79 23.60
CA ALA A 35 -12.43 -10.64 24.55
C ALA A 35 -10.95 -10.22 24.67
N ALA A 36 -10.29 -9.91 23.55
CA ALA A 36 -8.91 -9.43 23.54
C ALA A 36 -8.76 -8.05 24.20
N ALA A 37 -9.72 -7.15 24.00
CA ALA A 37 -9.73 -5.83 24.63
C ALA A 37 -9.87 -5.92 26.15
N ALA A 38 -10.78 -6.77 26.63
CA ALA A 38 -10.95 -7.01 28.06
C ALA A 38 -9.67 -7.59 28.70
N GLU A 39 -8.94 -8.46 28.00
CA GLU A 39 -7.65 -8.95 28.49
C GLU A 39 -6.56 -7.86 28.44
N ALA A 40 -6.53 -7.03 27.40
CA ALA A 40 -5.60 -5.91 27.32
C ALA A 40 -5.79 -4.91 28.48
N ASP A 41 -7.04 -4.66 28.88
CA ASP A 41 -7.35 -3.83 30.05
C ASP A 41 -6.91 -4.48 31.36
N ARG A 42 -7.13 -5.79 31.52
CA ARG A 42 -6.62 -6.53 32.70
C ARG A 42 -5.09 -6.50 32.77
N ALA A 43 -4.39 -6.70 31.65
CA ALA A 43 -2.93 -6.61 31.59
C ALA A 43 -2.42 -5.24 32.02
N THR A 44 -3.11 -4.18 31.59
CA THR A 44 -2.82 -2.80 32.03
C THR A 44 -2.99 -2.65 33.54
N MET A 45 -4.09 -3.15 34.11
CA MET A 45 -4.36 -3.07 35.55
C MET A 45 -3.41 -3.90 36.40
N ARG A 46 -2.85 -5.00 35.87
CA ARG A 46 -1.80 -5.80 36.52
C ARG A 46 -0.43 -5.14 36.49
N GLY A 47 -0.22 -4.13 35.64
CA GLY A 47 1.09 -3.51 35.42
C GLY A 47 2.04 -4.37 34.59
N ASP A 48 1.49 -5.20 33.69
CA ASP A 48 2.29 -6.06 32.80
C ASP A 48 3.16 -5.21 31.85
N ALA A 49 4.21 -5.81 31.28
CA ALA A 49 4.97 -5.17 30.20
C ALA A 49 4.14 -5.16 28.91
N LEU A 50 3.79 -3.96 28.44
CA LEU A 50 2.89 -3.78 27.30
C LEU A 50 3.66 -3.55 26.00
N GLY A 51 3.18 -4.15 24.91
CA GLY A 51 3.75 -3.93 23.57
C GLY A 51 3.38 -2.55 23.00
N PRO A 52 4.07 -2.09 21.93
CA PRO A 52 3.84 -0.76 21.37
C PRO A 52 2.45 -0.56 20.76
N LEU A 53 1.74 -1.64 20.41
CA LEU A 53 0.38 -1.60 19.86
C LEU A 53 -0.69 -2.03 20.87
N HIS A 54 -0.35 -2.10 22.16
CA HIS A 54 -1.22 -2.64 23.20
C HIS A 54 -2.61 -2.00 23.18
N GLY A 55 -3.63 -2.84 23.02
CA GLY A 55 -5.04 -2.44 23.05
C GLY A 55 -5.53 -1.75 21.77
N LEU A 56 -4.67 -1.54 20.76
CA LEU A 56 -5.06 -0.84 19.53
C LEU A 56 -5.82 -1.75 18.55
N PRO A 57 -7.02 -1.35 18.08
CA PRO A 57 -7.72 -2.09 17.06
C PRO A 57 -7.02 -2.05 15.69
N LEU A 58 -6.99 -3.18 14.99
CA LEU A 58 -6.29 -3.37 13.71
C LEU A 58 -7.25 -3.89 12.64
N GLY A 59 -7.30 -3.18 11.51
CA GLY A 59 -7.88 -3.70 10.27
C GLY A 59 -6.84 -4.49 9.48
N VAL A 60 -7.14 -5.72 9.08
CA VAL A 60 -6.18 -6.56 8.35
C VAL A 60 -6.64 -6.73 6.92
N LYS A 61 -5.79 -6.46 5.93
CA LYS A 61 -6.14 -6.70 4.51
C LYS A 61 -6.53 -8.15 4.28
N ASP A 62 -7.56 -8.41 3.48
CA ASP A 62 -8.04 -9.75 3.17
C ASP A 62 -7.09 -10.58 2.26
N LEU A 63 -5.81 -10.18 2.20
CA LEU A 63 -4.72 -10.96 1.61
C LEU A 63 -3.75 -11.54 2.66
N ASP A 64 -3.82 -11.03 3.90
CA ASP A 64 -3.00 -11.52 5.00
C ASP A 64 -3.78 -12.58 5.79
N ASP A 65 -3.20 -13.73 6.15
CA ASP A 65 -3.96 -14.73 6.92
C ASP A 65 -4.13 -14.31 8.39
N VAL A 66 -5.32 -14.57 8.93
CA VAL A 66 -5.62 -14.41 10.36
C VAL A 66 -6.24 -15.71 10.87
N ALA A 67 -5.61 -16.33 11.86
CA ALA A 67 -6.01 -17.63 12.40
C ALA A 67 -7.49 -17.63 12.84
N GLY A 68 -8.27 -18.57 12.30
CA GLY A 68 -9.69 -18.73 12.63
C GLY A 68 -10.58 -17.60 12.11
N LEU A 69 -10.11 -16.70 11.24
CA LEU A 69 -10.91 -15.65 10.64
C LEU A 69 -10.92 -15.81 9.11
N ARG A 70 -12.11 -15.87 8.53
CA ARG A 70 -12.31 -16.05 7.09
C ARG A 70 -11.46 -15.08 6.28
N THR A 71 -10.59 -15.61 5.42
CA THR A 71 -9.68 -14.85 4.55
C THR A 71 -9.86 -15.32 3.12
N THR A 72 -10.45 -14.49 2.27
CA THR A 72 -10.96 -14.94 0.96
C THR A 72 -10.07 -14.56 -0.21
N TYR A 73 -9.06 -13.71 0.02
CA TYR A 73 -8.26 -13.12 -1.03
C TYR A 73 -9.07 -12.38 -2.09
N GLY A 74 -10.30 -11.96 -1.76
CA GLY A 74 -11.26 -11.42 -2.72
C GLY A 74 -11.64 -12.40 -3.84
N SER A 75 -11.50 -13.70 -3.65
CA SER A 75 -11.66 -14.73 -4.69
C SER A 75 -12.75 -15.74 -4.34
N PRO A 76 -13.66 -16.10 -5.28
CA PRO A 76 -14.63 -17.18 -5.08
C PRO A 76 -14.01 -18.52 -4.64
N LEU A 77 -12.81 -18.86 -5.14
CA LEU A 77 -12.08 -20.08 -4.75
C LEU A 77 -11.79 -20.20 -3.24
N PHE A 78 -11.82 -19.09 -2.52
CA PHE A 78 -11.49 -19.00 -1.11
C PHE A 78 -12.65 -18.40 -0.30
N ALA A 79 -13.88 -18.38 -0.84
CA ALA A 79 -15.03 -17.73 -0.21
C ALA A 79 -15.26 -18.21 1.24
N ASP A 80 -14.97 -19.48 1.53
CA ASP A 80 -15.12 -20.10 2.85
C ASP A 80 -13.77 -20.46 3.52
N HIS A 81 -12.65 -19.96 2.98
CA HIS A 81 -11.33 -20.28 3.50
C HIS A 81 -11.10 -19.62 4.87
N VAL A 82 -10.77 -20.45 5.86
CA VAL A 82 -10.42 -20.02 7.22
C VAL A 82 -9.03 -20.58 7.54
N PRO A 83 -7.97 -19.75 7.52
CA PRO A 83 -6.62 -20.20 7.80
C PRO A 83 -6.45 -20.60 9.27
N SER A 84 -5.58 -21.57 9.53
CA SER A 84 -5.29 -22.07 10.89
C SER A 84 -4.20 -21.30 11.61
N GLN A 85 -3.46 -20.43 10.91
CA GLN A 85 -2.34 -19.67 11.43
C GLN A 85 -2.39 -18.22 10.93
N ASP A 86 -1.86 -17.32 11.74
CA ASP A 86 -1.61 -15.95 11.32
C ASP A 86 -0.46 -15.91 10.31
N GLN A 87 -0.56 -15.03 9.32
CA GLN A 87 0.61 -14.63 8.54
C GLN A 87 1.60 -13.86 9.43
N GLY A 88 2.89 -13.91 9.11
CA GLY A 88 3.96 -13.31 9.93
C GLY A 88 3.71 -11.85 10.34
N ILE A 89 3.21 -11.01 9.43
CA ILE A 89 2.87 -9.61 9.72
C ILE A 89 1.76 -9.46 10.78
N VAL A 90 0.73 -10.30 10.72
CA VAL A 90 -0.40 -10.31 11.66
C VAL A 90 0.07 -10.81 13.02
N GLY A 91 0.84 -11.91 13.04
CA GLY A 91 1.45 -12.44 14.25
C GLY A 91 2.32 -11.40 14.96
N SER A 92 3.13 -10.66 14.20
CA SER A 92 3.98 -9.57 14.73
C SER A 92 3.16 -8.44 15.35
N CYS A 93 2.08 -8.00 14.69
CA CYS A 93 1.18 -6.97 15.24
C CYS A 93 0.47 -7.45 16.51
N ARG A 94 -0.01 -8.70 16.56
CA ARG A 94 -0.65 -9.28 17.75
C ARG A 94 0.33 -9.45 18.91
N ALA A 95 1.57 -9.87 18.64
CA ALA A 95 2.62 -9.95 19.64
C ALA A 95 2.98 -8.56 20.23
N ALA A 96 2.82 -7.50 19.43
CA ALA A 96 2.92 -6.12 19.88
C ALA A 96 1.68 -5.60 20.63
N GLY A 97 0.63 -6.43 20.79
CA GLY A 97 -0.58 -6.11 21.56
C GLY A 97 -1.77 -5.59 20.75
N ALA A 98 -1.70 -5.61 19.42
CA ALA A 98 -2.80 -5.17 18.57
C ALA A 98 -3.99 -6.15 18.59
N ILE A 99 -5.20 -5.62 18.45
CA ILE A 99 -6.46 -6.37 18.48
C ILE A 99 -7.06 -6.39 17.07
N VAL A 100 -7.11 -7.57 16.45
CA VAL A 100 -7.73 -7.70 15.12
C VAL A 100 -9.24 -7.48 15.20
N LEU A 101 -9.76 -6.47 14.49
CA LEU A 101 -11.19 -6.20 14.39
C LEU A 101 -11.88 -6.94 13.25
N GLY A 102 -11.14 -7.29 12.22
CA GLY A 102 -11.68 -7.91 11.03
C GLY A 102 -10.77 -7.81 9.81
N LYS A 103 -11.31 -8.27 8.69
CA LYS A 103 -10.69 -8.26 7.37
C LYS A 103 -11.19 -7.06 6.57
N THR A 104 -10.29 -6.38 5.89
CA THR A 104 -10.59 -5.24 5.01
C THR A 104 -10.54 -5.67 3.55
N ASN A 105 -11.49 -5.20 2.76
CA ASN A 105 -11.74 -5.66 1.40
C ASN A 105 -10.61 -5.32 0.42
N THR A 106 -10.46 -6.15 -0.62
CA THR A 106 -9.37 -6.12 -1.62
C THR A 106 -9.93 -6.50 -3.00
N PRO A 107 -9.35 -6.09 -4.13
CA PRO A 107 -9.56 -6.84 -5.36
C PRO A 107 -8.98 -8.24 -5.23
N GLU A 108 -9.49 -9.13 -6.07
CA GLU A 108 -9.08 -10.53 -6.18
C GLU A 108 -7.55 -10.67 -6.29
N TRP A 109 -6.95 -11.36 -5.31
CA TRP A 109 -5.49 -11.52 -5.10
C TRP A 109 -4.65 -10.23 -5.19
N GLY A 110 -5.30 -9.08 -5.01
CA GLY A 110 -4.67 -7.77 -5.14
C GLY A 110 -4.47 -7.27 -6.57
N ALA A 111 -5.06 -7.91 -7.58
CA ALA A 111 -4.91 -7.55 -8.99
C ALA A 111 -5.98 -6.54 -9.47
N GLY A 112 -5.55 -5.40 -10.05
CA GLY A 112 -6.46 -4.41 -10.66
C GLY A 112 -6.41 -3.01 -10.10
N ALA A 113 -5.86 -2.82 -8.89
CA ALA A 113 -5.80 -1.53 -8.19
C ALA A 113 -7.14 -0.76 -8.12
N ASN A 114 -8.25 -1.49 -8.18
CA ASN A 114 -9.61 -1.03 -7.90
C ASN A 114 -10.23 -2.05 -6.94
N THR A 115 -10.50 -1.69 -5.70
CA THR A 115 -11.03 -2.62 -4.68
C THR A 115 -12.47 -3.01 -4.98
N ARG A 116 -12.60 -4.01 -5.85
CA ARG A 116 -13.83 -4.69 -6.22
C ARG A 116 -13.52 -6.16 -6.48
N ASN A 117 -14.38 -7.03 -5.99
CA ASN A 117 -14.28 -8.46 -6.25
C ASN A 117 -15.66 -9.14 -6.29
N ALA A 118 -15.69 -10.41 -6.69
CA ALA A 118 -16.92 -11.18 -6.84
C ALA A 118 -17.54 -11.67 -5.51
N VAL A 119 -16.75 -11.72 -4.42
CA VAL A 119 -17.19 -12.21 -3.11
C VAL A 119 -17.97 -11.13 -2.35
N PHE A 120 -17.44 -9.90 -2.32
CA PHE A 120 -17.96 -8.80 -1.51
C PHE A 120 -18.48 -7.61 -2.32
N GLY A 121 -18.21 -7.54 -3.62
CA GLY A 121 -18.49 -6.35 -4.42
C GLY A 121 -17.41 -5.27 -4.28
N ALA A 122 -17.78 -4.02 -4.56
CA ALA A 122 -16.86 -2.88 -4.56
C ALA A 122 -16.79 -2.18 -3.21
N THR A 123 -15.61 -1.72 -2.83
CA THR A 123 -15.43 -0.71 -1.78
C THR A 123 -15.51 0.69 -2.41
N GLY A 124 -16.46 1.50 -1.93
CA GLY A 124 -16.67 2.87 -2.37
C GLY A 124 -15.74 3.85 -1.65
N ASN A 125 -15.34 4.93 -2.33
CA ASN A 125 -14.49 5.97 -1.77
C ASN A 125 -15.21 6.72 -0.62
N PRO A 126 -14.52 7.07 0.49
CA PRO A 126 -15.15 7.76 1.62
C PRO A 126 -15.66 9.18 1.32
N PHE A 127 -15.18 9.82 0.25
CA PHE A 127 -15.63 11.15 -0.19
C PHE A 127 -16.80 11.06 -1.19
N ASP A 128 -16.92 9.94 -1.90
CA ASP A 128 -17.99 9.64 -2.86
C ASP A 128 -18.08 8.11 -3.03
N PRO A 129 -19.05 7.43 -2.39
CA PRO A 129 -19.17 5.97 -2.43
C PRO A 129 -19.36 5.38 -3.84
N MET A 130 -19.69 6.19 -4.85
CA MET A 130 -19.80 5.74 -6.23
C MET A 130 -18.47 5.74 -6.99
N ARG A 131 -17.40 6.27 -6.38
CA ARG A 131 -16.04 6.27 -6.93
C ARG A 131 -15.19 5.15 -6.33
N SER A 132 -14.17 4.75 -7.08
CA SER A 132 -13.18 3.77 -6.63
C SER A 132 -12.41 4.31 -5.42
N ALA A 133 -12.16 3.43 -4.45
CA ALA A 133 -11.19 3.66 -3.38
C ALA A 133 -9.74 3.37 -3.82
N ALA A 134 -9.50 3.16 -5.12
CA ALA A 134 -8.31 2.50 -5.68
C ALA A 134 -8.07 1.15 -4.98
N GLY A 135 -6.85 0.64 -5.04
CA GLY A 135 -6.52 -0.64 -4.47
C GLY A 135 -5.05 -1.00 -4.67
N SER A 136 -4.63 -2.17 -4.22
CA SER A 136 -5.48 -3.24 -3.67
C SER A 136 -5.88 -3.10 -2.20
N SER A 137 -5.26 -2.21 -1.42
CA SER A 137 -5.60 -2.02 0.01
C SER A 137 -6.72 -0.99 0.21
N GLY A 138 -7.70 -0.92 -0.69
CA GLY A 138 -8.79 0.07 -0.66
C GLY A 138 -9.67 -0.07 0.59
N GLY A 139 -10.06 -1.29 0.98
CA GLY A 139 -10.83 -1.49 2.21
C GLY A 139 -10.09 -0.97 3.44
N SER A 140 -8.77 -1.19 3.50
CA SER A 140 -7.91 -0.68 4.57
C SER A 140 -7.90 0.85 4.61
N ALA A 141 -7.73 1.50 3.45
CA ALA A 141 -7.76 2.96 3.35
C ALA A 141 -9.12 3.56 3.74
N VAL A 142 -10.22 2.95 3.29
CA VAL A 142 -11.58 3.41 3.63
C VAL A 142 -11.89 3.21 5.11
N ALA A 143 -11.51 2.07 5.69
CA ALA A 143 -11.67 1.82 7.12
C ALA A 143 -10.93 2.87 7.96
N LEU A 144 -9.72 3.25 7.55
CA LEU A 144 -8.94 4.32 8.20
C LEU A 144 -9.61 5.69 8.06
N ALA A 145 -9.94 6.08 6.82
CA ALA A 145 -10.51 7.38 6.48
C ALA A 145 -11.88 7.62 7.14
N THR A 146 -12.65 6.56 7.31
CA THR A 146 -13.96 6.62 7.97
C THR A 146 -13.88 6.43 9.47
N GLY A 147 -12.71 6.12 10.05
CA GLY A 147 -12.55 5.93 11.50
C GLY A 147 -13.04 4.57 12.02
N MET A 148 -13.19 3.57 11.16
CA MET A 148 -13.53 2.20 11.55
C MET A 148 -12.38 1.52 12.30
N THR A 149 -11.13 1.84 11.96
CA THR A 149 -9.93 1.39 12.67
C THR A 149 -8.92 2.56 12.76
N PRO A 150 -8.02 2.58 13.77
CA PRO A 150 -6.95 3.57 13.84
C PRO A 150 -5.74 3.22 12.95
N ILE A 151 -5.47 1.93 12.76
CA ILE A 151 -4.35 1.41 11.98
C ILE A 151 -4.81 0.23 11.12
N ALA A 152 -4.15 0.00 9.98
CA ALA A 152 -4.46 -1.12 9.10
C ALA A 152 -3.23 -1.68 8.36
N THR A 153 -3.25 -2.98 8.08
CA THR A 153 -2.25 -3.63 7.22
C THR A 153 -2.58 -3.42 5.75
N GLY A 154 -1.56 -3.50 4.90
CA GLY A 154 -1.75 -3.60 3.46
C GLY A 154 -0.54 -4.21 2.75
N SER A 155 -0.56 -4.12 1.43
CA SER A 155 0.54 -4.57 0.58
C SER A 155 0.67 -3.68 -0.66
N ASP A 156 1.85 -3.63 -1.26
CA ASP A 156 2.19 -2.76 -2.39
C ASP A 156 3.07 -3.48 -3.42
N MET A 157 2.57 -3.58 -4.66
CA MET A 157 3.37 -3.95 -5.83
C MET A 157 3.27 -2.83 -6.87
N GLY A 158 2.06 -2.48 -7.30
CA GLY A 158 1.80 -1.35 -8.21
C GLY A 158 1.29 -0.10 -7.50
N GLY A 159 1.65 0.14 -6.24
CA GLY A 159 1.11 1.26 -5.46
C GLY A 159 -0.05 0.89 -4.52
N SER A 160 -0.25 -0.38 -4.23
CA SER A 160 -1.40 -0.83 -3.44
C SER A 160 -1.46 -0.36 -1.98
N LEU A 161 -0.39 0.26 -1.44
CA LEU A 161 -0.45 1.04 -0.19
C LEU A 161 -0.67 2.54 -0.48
N ARG A 162 -0.03 3.04 -1.53
CA ARG A 162 0.08 4.48 -1.86
C ARG A 162 -1.14 5.05 -2.61
N ASN A 163 -1.68 4.33 -3.59
CA ASN A 163 -2.82 4.75 -4.40
C ASN A 163 -4.11 4.84 -3.58
N PRO A 164 -4.52 3.78 -2.82
CA PRO A 164 -5.72 3.90 -1.99
C PRO A 164 -5.55 4.93 -0.86
N ALA A 165 -4.32 5.12 -0.35
CA ALA A 165 -4.02 6.21 0.58
C ALA A 165 -4.28 7.59 -0.05
N ALA A 166 -3.78 7.81 -1.27
CA ALA A 166 -4.00 9.04 -2.01
C ALA A 166 -5.49 9.29 -2.30
N PHE A 167 -6.22 8.25 -2.72
CA PHE A 167 -7.65 8.35 -3.05
C PHE A 167 -8.55 8.59 -1.84
N CYS A 168 -8.15 8.10 -0.66
CA CYS A 168 -8.96 8.18 0.56
C CYS A 168 -8.49 9.25 1.54
N GLY A 169 -7.41 9.98 1.23
CA GLY A 169 -6.89 11.06 2.08
C GLY A 169 -6.27 10.57 3.38
N ILE A 170 -5.54 9.45 3.34
CA ILE A 170 -4.82 8.87 4.48
C ILE A 170 -3.36 8.62 4.11
N VAL A 171 -2.55 8.14 5.06
CA VAL A 171 -1.13 7.85 4.84
C VAL A 171 -0.91 6.36 4.56
N GLY A 172 -0.17 6.06 3.51
CA GLY A 172 0.23 4.69 3.15
C GLY A 172 1.70 4.64 2.78
N PHE A 173 2.44 3.68 3.35
CA PHE A 173 3.89 3.60 3.17
C PHE A 173 4.28 2.27 2.55
N ARG A 174 4.98 2.34 1.42
CA ARG A 174 5.71 1.23 0.81
C ARG A 174 7.10 1.17 1.43
N PRO A 175 7.42 0.16 2.27
CA PRO A 175 8.76 -0.01 2.78
C PRO A 175 9.75 -0.48 1.71
N SER A 176 11.04 -0.36 2.01
CA SER A 176 12.08 -1.09 1.29
C SER A 176 11.79 -2.59 1.33
N PRO A 177 11.96 -3.32 0.21
CA PRO A 177 11.77 -4.76 0.18
C PRO A 177 12.61 -5.47 1.24
N GLY A 178 11.96 -6.26 2.09
CA GLY A 178 12.59 -6.98 3.20
C GLY A 178 12.45 -6.31 4.57
N LEU A 179 12.07 -5.03 4.67
CA LEU A 179 11.87 -4.40 5.99
C LEU A 179 10.68 -5.02 6.74
N VAL A 180 9.58 -5.27 6.02
CA VAL A 180 8.44 -6.05 6.50
C VAL A 180 8.44 -7.38 5.73
N PRO A 181 8.95 -8.46 6.34
CA PRO A 181 9.08 -9.76 5.68
C PRO A 181 7.74 -10.36 5.28
N SER A 182 7.76 -11.18 4.23
CA SER A 182 6.65 -12.05 3.85
C SER A 182 7.14 -13.44 3.52
N GLU A 183 6.66 -14.41 4.29
CA GLU A 183 6.89 -15.85 4.11
C GLU A 183 6.11 -16.45 2.92
N LYS A 184 5.28 -15.65 2.24
CA LYS A 184 4.38 -16.09 1.17
C LYS A 184 4.85 -15.72 -0.23
N ARG A 185 6.05 -15.16 -0.39
CA ARG A 185 6.54 -14.77 -1.73
C ARG A 185 6.69 -16.00 -2.63
N PRO A 186 6.02 -16.06 -3.79
CA PRO A 186 6.20 -17.16 -4.74
C PRO A 186 7.60 -17.12 -5.37
N LEU A 187 8.09 -15.91 -5.67
CA LEU A 187 9.42 -15.64 -6.18
C LEU A 187 10.18 -14.85 -5.12
N GLY A 188 10.87 -15.56 -4.22
CA GLY A 188 11.48 -14.98 -3.01
C GLY A 188 12.49 -13.86 -3.29
N TRP A 189 13.17 -13.88 -4.43
CA TRP A 189 14.16 -12.85 -4.83
C TRP A 189 13.57 -11.70 -5.65
N ASN A 190 12.26 -11.70 -5.90
CA ASN A 190 11.59 -10.63 -6.62
C ASN A 190 11.18 -9.51 -5.63
N PRO A 191 11.74 -8.29 -5.75
CA PRO A 191 11.54 -7.22 -4.77
C PRO A 191 10.27 -6.39 -4.99
N LEU A 192 9.42 -6.74 -5.97
CA LEU A 192 8.32 -5.87 -6.38
C LEU A 192 7.24 -5.74 -5.29
N SER A 193 6.74 -6.86 -4.78
CA SER A 193 5.73 -6.84 -3.72
C SER A 193 6.37 -6.49 -2.38
N VAL A 194 5.68 -5.72 -1.55
CA VAL A 194 6.01 -5.56 -0.12
C VAL A 194 4.72 -5.58 0.69
N LEU A 195 4.83 -5.94 1.97
CA LEU A 195 3.79 -5.67 2.95
C LEU A 195 4.09 -4.33 3.62
N GLY A 196 3.09 -3.69 4.21
CA GLY A 196 3.33 -2.45 4.92
C GLY A 196 2.14 -1.86 5.65
N PRO A 197 2.37 -0.73 6.32
CA PRO A 197 1.41 -0.08 7.20
C PRO A 197 0.58 0.97 6.45
N MET A 198 -0.62 1.21 6.97
CA MET A 198 -1.48 2.33 6.61
C MET A 198 -2.08 2.93 7.88
N ALA A 199 -2.16 4.26 7.94
CA ALA A 199 -2.77 4.98 9.07
C ALA A 199 -3.31 6.35 8.62
N ARG A 200 -3.94 7.09 9.54
CA ARG A 200 -4.41 8.47 9.25
C ARG A 200 -3.33 9.53 9.38
N THR A 201 -2.26 9.24 10.12
CA THR A 201 -1.15 10.17 10.38
C THR A 201 0.18 9.46 10.22
N VAL A 202 1.26 10.20 9.94
CA VAL A 202 2.60 9.62 9.84
C VAL A 202 3.07 9.01 11.16
N PRO A 203 2.85 9.62 12.35
CA PRO A 203 3.22 8.99 13.63
C PRO A 203 2.53 7.64 13.87
N ASP A 204 1.22 7.52 13.63
CA ASP A 204 0.50 6.26 13.78
C ASP A 204 1.02 5.18 12.80
N LEU A 205 1.38 5.61 11.60
CA LEU A 205 1.98 4.73 10.60
C LEU A 205 3.35 4.20 11.05
N CYS A 206 4.20 5.06 11.64
CA CYS A 206 5.51 4.67 12.17
C CYS A 206 5.36 3.69 13.34
N LEU A 207 4.38 3.92 14.21
CA LEU A 207 4.07 3.04 15.33
C LEU A 207 3.72 1.63 14.82
N LEU A 208 2.80 1.51 13.86
CA LEU A 208 2.46 0.23 13.25
C LEU A 208 3.67 -0.41 12.54
N LEU A 209 4.43 0.36 11.77
CA LEU A 209 5.59 -0.14 11.05
C LEU A 209 6.64 -0.75 11.99
N SER A 210 6.86 -0.13 13.16
CA SER A 210 7.84 -0.62 14.15
C SER A 210 7.50 -2.02 14.69
N ALA A 211 6.22 -2.38 14.72
CA ALA A 211 5.76 -3.71 15.10
C ALA A 211 5.77 -4.71 13.93
N MET A 212 5.70 -4.22 12.69
CA MET A 212 5.75 -5.06 11.48
C MET A 212 7.17 -5.40 11.04
N ALA A 213 8.12 -4.48 11.30
CA ALA A 213 9.51 -4.64 10.90
C ALA A 213 10.17 -5.81 11.66
N SER A 214 10.78 -6.74 10.93
CA SER A 214 11.46 -7.87 11.52
C SER A 214 12.51 -8.47 10.59
N GLY A 215 13.37 -9.33 11.13
CA GLY A 215 14.37 -10.09 10.37
C GLY A 215 13.96 -11.53 10.11
N ASP A 216 12.67 -11.80 9.84
CA ASP A 216 12.18 -13.17 9.58
C ASP A 216 12.85 -13.78 8.35
N THR A 217 13.67 -14.80 8.59
CA THR A 217 14.53 -15.43 7.58
C THR A 217 13.78 -16.28 6.56
N ARG A 218 12.46 -16.44 6.70
CA ARG A 218 11.61 -17.10 5.69
C ARG A 218 11.43 -16.22 4.44
N ASP A 219 11.62 -14.91 4.55
CA ASP A 219 11.70 -14.00 3.40
C ASP A 219 13.17 -13.82 2.98
N PRO A 220 13.58 -14.24 1.77
CA PRO A 220 14.97 -14.09 1.31
C PRO A 220 15.46 -12.64 1.20
N LEU A 221 14.53 -11.67 1.16
CA LEU A 221 14.87 -10.25 1.12
C LEU A 221 15.02 -9.62 2.50
N ALA A 222 14.61 -10.32 3.57
CA ALA A 222 14.68 -9.78 4.92
C ALA A 222 16.15 -9.59 5.36
N ALA A 223 16.43 -8.42 5.92
CA ALA A 223 17.72 -8.15 6.53
C ALA A 223 17.72 -8.59 7.99
N ALA A 224 18.79 -9.26 8.44
CA ALA A 224 18.95 -9.64 9.83
C ALA A 224 18.92 -8.40 10.74
N GLY A 225 18.09 -8.43 11.78
CA GLY A 225 17.99 -7.34 12.74
C GLY A 225 17.31 -6.07 12.22
N ALA A 226 16.59 -6.13 11.10
CA ALA A 226 15.81 -5.01 10.58
C ALA A 226 14.86 -4.46 11.66
N ARG A 227 14.99 -3.16 11.96
CA ARG A 227 14.21 -2.43 12.96
C ARG A 227 13.99 -1.02 12.48
N ILE A 228 12.92 -0.40 12.96
CA ILE A 228 12.61 1.01 12.72
C ILE A 228 11.93 1.59 13.95
N ALA A 229 12.16 2.87 14.21
CA ALA A 229 11.61 3.55 15.36
C ALA A 229 10.08 3.69 15.26
N ALA A 230 9.41 3.60 16.41
CA ALA A 230 7.96 3.80 16.52
C ALA A 230 7.53 5.25 16.29
N ALA A 231 8.45 6.21 16.45
CA ALA A 231 8.23 7.61 16.16
C ALA A 231 9.16 8.06 15.02
N PRO A 232 8.70 8.95 14.13
CA PRO A 232 9.54 9.48 13.07
C PRO A 232 10.65 10.35 13.65
N ASP A 233 11.84 10.26 13.05
CA ASP A 233 12.94 11.17 13.36
C ASP A 233 12.58 12.62 13.00
N ARG A 234 13.30 13.56 13.61
CA ARG A 234 13.21 14.97 13.21
C ARG A 234 14.16 15.21 12.04
N VAL A 235 13.67 15.92 11.04
CA VAL A 235 14.46 16.42 9.92
C VAL A 235 14.16 17.89 9.72
N ASP A 236 15.18 18.66 9.35
CA ASP A 236 15.03 20.02 8.88
C ASP A 236 14.76 20.00 7.38
N LEU A 237 13.58 20.45 6.95
CA LEU A 237 13.24 20.52 5.53
C LEU A 237 14.20 21.46 4.79
N ALA A 238 14.66 22.52 5.45
CA ALA A 238 15.52 23.54 4.85
C ALA A 238 16.93 23.04 4.52
N SER A 239 17.30 21.80 4.92
CA SER A 239 18.55 21.17 4.53
C SER A 239 18.45 20.25 3.30
N LEU A 240 17.24 19.98 2.80
CA LEU A 240 17.01 18.92 1.81
C LEU A 240 17.07 19.42 0.37
N ARG A 241 17.66 18.61 -0.51
CA ARG A 241 17.62 18.76 -1.96
C ARG A 241 16.51 17.87 -2.52
N VAL A 242 15.52 18.49 -3.15
CA VAL A 242 14.28 17.84 -3.56
C VAL A 242 14.13 17.88 -5.08
N ALA A 243 13.85 16.73 -5.68
CA ALA A 243 13.41 16.64 -7.07
C ALA A 243 11.87 16.60 -7.13
N LEU A 244 11.26 17.41 -7.98
CA LEU A 244 9.83 17.45 -8.26
C LEU A 244 9.59 16.82 -9.64
N THR A 245 8.68 15.85 -9.72
CA THR A 245 8.33 15.23 -10.99
C THR A 245 6.84 14.90 -11.09
N PRO A 246 6.12 15.42 -12.11
CA PRO A 246 4.70 15.14 -12.28
C PRO A 246 4.43 13.73 -12.83
N ASN A 247 5.41 13.09 -13.47
CA ASN A 247 5.19 11.85 -14.24
C ASN A 247 6.45 10.98 -14.42
N PHE A 248 7.56 11.26 -13.75
CA PHE A 248 8.86 10.60 -13.96
C PHE A 248 9.35 10.59 -15.43
N GLY A 249 8.80 11.46 -16.28
CA GLY A 249 9.10 11.52 -17.72
C GLY A 249 8.43 10.45 -18.58
N PHE A 250 7.65 9.51 -18.01
CA PHE A 250 7.04 8.42 -18.80
C PHE A 250 5.62 8.02 -18.36
N ALA A 251 5.24 8.26 -17.10
CA ALA A 251 3.95 7.85 -16.58
C ALA A 251 2.79 8.57 -17.31
N PRO A 252 1.70 7.88 -17.65
CA PRO A 252 0.52 8.49 -18.25
C PRO A 252 -0.27 9.25 -17.17
N THR A 253 0.16 10.46 -16.81
CA THR A 253 -0.50 11.31 -15.81
C THR A 253 -1.49 12.26 -16.48
N GLU A 254 -2.72 12.36 -15.95
CA GLU A 254 -3.69 13.37 -16.38
C GLU A 254 -3.12 14.78 -16.20
N ARG A 255 -3.33 15.66 -17.18
CA ARG A 255 -2.95 17.08 -17.07
C ARG A 255 -3.51 17.72 -15.79
N HIS A 256 -4.75 17.37 -15.45
CA HIS A 256 -5.38 17.80 -14.20
C HIS A 256 -4.53 17.46 -12.96
N ILE A 257 -3.99 16.24 -12.87
CA ILE A 257 -3.18 15.79 -11.73
C ILE A 257 -1.82 16.47 -11.73
N ALA A 258 -1.19 16.64 -12.89
CA ALA A 258 0.06 17.38 -13.01
C ALA A 258 -0.08 18.85 -12.59
N ASP A 259 -1.18 19.51 -13.00
CA ASP A 259 -1.50 20.88 -12.59
C ASP A 259 -1.69 20.98 -11.07
N VAL A 260 -2.49 20.08 -10.47
CA VAL A 260 -2.71 20.06 -9.02
C VAL A 260 -1.39 19.81 -8.29
N PHE A 261 -0.52 18.94 -8.80
CA PHE A 261 0.80 18.71 -8.22
C PHE A 261 1.65 19.99 -8.20
N ALA A 262 1.68 20.75 -9.29
CA ALA A 262 2.38 22.04 -9.33
C ALA A 262 1.79 23.01 -8.29
N GLU A 263 0.45 23.15 -8.26
CA GLU A 263 -0.24 24.00 -7.27
C GLU A 263 0.09 23.61 -5.83
N LYS A 264 0.08 22.32 -5.50
CA LYS A 264 0.36 21.84 -4.14
C LYS A 264 1.82 22.03 -3.77
N THR A 265 2.75 21.71 -4.66
CA THR A 265 4.18 21.85 -4.37
C THR A 265 4.60 23.31 -4.25
N ASP A 266 3.99 24.24 -4.98
CA ASP A 266 4.24 25.67 -4.82
C ASP A 266 3.92 26.19 -3.40
N LEU A 267 3.01 25.54 -2.67
CA LEU A 267 2.68 25.90 -1.28
C LEU A 267 3.84 25.67 -0.31
N PHE A 268 4.71 24.68 -0.56
CA PHE A 268 5.72 24.25 0.42
C PHE A 268 7.13 24.08 -0.15
N ARG A 269 7.35 24.26 -1.45
CA ARG A 269 8.68 24.11 -2.07
C ARG A 269 9.73 25.07 -1.49
N HIS A 270 9.29 26.20 -0.94
CA HIS A 270 10.15 27.20 -0.29
C HIS A 270 10.69 26.74 1.08
N LEU A 271 10.17 25.64 1.63
CA LEU A 271 10.66 25.05 2.89
C LEU A 271 11.95 24.25 2.70
N PHE A 272 12.36 23.95 1.47
CA PHE A 272 13.54 23.14 1.17
C PHE A 272 14.77 23.98 0.83
N ALA A 273 15.98 23.44 1.05
CA ALA A 273 17.21 24.07 0.55
C ALA A 273 17.17 24.27 -0.96
N ARG A 274 16.64 23.27 -1.67
CA ARG A 274 16.50 23.27 -3.12
C ARG A 274 15.33 22.38 -3.52
N ALA A 275 14.46 22.88 -4.39
CA ALA A 275 13.35 22.11 -4.95
C ALA A 275 13.23 22.38 -6.45
N GLU A 276 13.55 21.39 -7.28
CA GLU A 276 13.70 21.54 -8.73
C GLU A 276 12.93 20.51 -9.52
N ASP A 277 12.47 20.92 -10.70
CA ASP A 277 11.85 20.01 -11.65
C ASP A 277 12.92 19.10 -12.25
N ALA A 278 12.97 17.86 -11.77
CA ALA A 278 13.96 16.87 -12.14
C ALA A 278 13.37 15.47 -12.00
N SER A 279 13.79 14.57 -12.88
CA SER A 279 13.35 13.17 -12.86
C SER A 279 14.53 12.23 -13.04
N PRO A 280 14.58 11.10 -12.33
CA PRO A 280 15.50 10.02 -12.67
C PRO A 280 15.16 9.45 -14.05
N ASP A 281 16.16 8.86 -14.71
CA ASP A 281 15.95 8.16 -15.98
C ASP A 281 15.23 6.81 -15.79
N CYS A 282 13.94 6.82 -16.13
CA CYS A 282 13.02 5.67 -16.06
C CYS A 282 12.85 4.93 -17.40
N ALA A 283 13.77 5.07 -18.36
CA ALA A 283 13.70 4.35 -19.61
C ALA A 283 13.64 2.83 -19.39
N GLY A 284 12.64 2.17 -20.01
CA GLY A 284 12.43 0.72 -19.91
C GLY A 284 11.59 0.25 -18.71
N THR A 285 11.20 1.14 -17.80
CA THR A 285 10.47 0.78 -16.58
C THR A 285 9.15 0.06 -16.84
N ASP A 286 8.35 0.49 -17.83
CA ASP A 286 7.10 -0.20 -18.20
C ASP A 286 7.35 -1.67 -18.54
N ARG A 287 8.29 -1.92 -19.46
CA ARG A 287 8.64 -3.26 -19.91
C ARG A 287 9.14 -4.15 -18.77
N VAL A 288 10.03 -3.61 -17.92
CA VAL A 288 10.56 -4.35 -16.76
C VAL A 288 9.43 -4.72 -15.79
N PHE A 289 8.56 -3.77 -15.45
CA PHE A 289 7.43 -4.05 -14.56
C PHE A 289 6.47 -5.06 -15.17
N GLU A 290 6.10 -4.89 -16.44
CA GLU A 290 5.21 -5.80 -17.19
C GLU A 290 5.75 -7.25 -17.16
N VAL A 291 7.03 -7.46 -17.48
CA VAL A 291 7.65 -8.81 -17.50
C VAL A 291 7.70 -9.43 -16.10
N LEU A 292 8.26 -8.71 -15.13
CA LEU A 292 8.47 -9.25 -13.79
C LEU A 292 7.15 -9.48 -13.04
N ARG A 293 6.13 -8.65 -13.31
CA ARG A 293 4.76 -8.87 -12.83
C ARG A 293 4.16 -10.14 -13.44
N ALA A 294 4.23 -10.29 -14.75
CA ALA A 294 3.67 -11.46 -15.45
C ALA A 294 4.36 -12.76 -15.02
N ALA A 295 5.69 -12.75 -14.84
CA ALA A 295 6.43 -13.89 -14.29
C ALA A 295 5.97 -14.25 -12.87
N GLY A 296 5.74 -13.24 -12.01
CA GLY A 296 5.17 -13.44 -10.67
C GLY A 296 3.76 -14.01 -10.70
N ALA A 297 2.90 -13.51 -11.60
CA ALA A 297 1.54 -14.03 -11.76
C ALA A 297 1.53 -15.48 -12.26
N LEU A 298 2.42 -15.85 -13.17
CA LEU A 298 2.59 -17.23 -13.63
C LEU A 298 2.95 -18.14 -12.44
N ALA A 299 3.92 -17.74 -11.61
CA ALA A 299 4.31 -18.51 -10.43
C ALA A 299 3.17 -18.65 -9.39
N SER A 300 2.29 -17.67 -9.26
CA SER A 300 1.21 -17.68 -8.27
C SER A 300 -0.11 -18.30 -8.72
N HIS A 301 -0.43 -18.22 -10.01
CA HIS A 301 -1.80 -18.39 -10.49
C HIS A 301 -1.95 -19.26 -11.74
N HIS A 302 -0.86 -19.77 -12.32
CA HIS A 302 -0.92 -20.62 -13.53
C HIS A 302 -1.91 -21.77 -13.39
N ASP A 303 -1.76 -22.60 -12.35
CA ASP A 303 -2.61 -23.78 -12.17
C ASP A 303 -4.06 -23.41 -11.90
N ARG A 304 -4.33 -22.28 -11.21
CA ARG A 304 -5.70 -21.79 -10.98
C ARG A 304 -6.39 -21.35 -12.26
N VAL A 305 -5.66 -20.65 -13.14
CA VAL A 305 -6.16 -20.24 -14.46
C VAL A 305 -6.40 -21.46 -15.35
N ARG A 306 -5.54 -22.49 -15.28
CA ARG A 306 -5.69 -23.73 -16.05
C ARG A 306 -6.87 -24.58 -15.56
N ASP A 307 -6.95 -24.82 -14.26
CA ASP A 307 -7.84 -25.84 -13.67
C ASP A 307 -9.21 -25.28 -13.28
N THR A 308 -9.29 -23.98 -12.97
CA THR A 308 -10.51 -23.29 -12.51
C THR A 308 -10.72 -21.93 -13.20
N PRO A 309 -10.64 -21.84 -14.54
CA PRO A 309 -10.65 -20.55 -15.25
C PRO A 309 -11.88 -19.68 -14.96
N ASP A 310 -13.06 -20.30 -14.79
CA ASP A 310 -14.33 -19.59 -14.56
C ASP A 310 -14.43 -18.95 -13.16
N GLN A 311 -13.51 -19.30 -12.24
CA GLN A 311 -13.44 -18.76 -10.89
C GLN A 311 -12.28 -17.77 -10.70
N VAL A 312 -11.61 -17.38 -11.80
CA VAL A 312 -10.49 -16.44 -11.80
C VAL A 312 -10.88 -15.18 -12.58
N GLY A 313 -10.63 -14.01 -12.00
CA GLY A 313 -10.96 -12.73 -12.60
C GLY A 313 -10.08 -12.34 -13.80
N PRO A 314 -10.56 -11.39 -14.62
CA PRO A 314 -9.94 -11.06 -15.92
C PRO A 314 -8.53 -10.48 -15.81
N ASN A 315 -8.21 -9.78 -14.72
CA ASN A 315 -6.87 -9.20 -14.53
C ASN A 315 -5.81 -10.28 -14.33
N VAL A 316 -6.14 -11.35 -13.58
CA VAL A 316 -5.24 -12.48 -13.36
C VAL A 316 -5.10 -13.32 -14.63
N HIS A 317 -6.20 -13.55 -15.37
CA HIS A 317 -6.14 -14.16 -16.70
C HIS A 317 -5.18 -13.42 -17.64
N ARG A 318 -5.25 -12.08 -17.69
CA ARG A 318 -4.36 -11.27 -18.51
C ARG A 318 -2.89 -11.37 -18.08
N ASP A 319 -2.62 -11.31 -16.77
CA ASP A 319 -1.25 -11.41 -16.25
C ASP A 319 -0.64 -12.80 -16.50
N VAL A 320 -1.41 -13.89 -16.31
CA VAL A 320 -0.96 -15.26 -16.60
C VAL A 320 -0.78 -15.49 -18.10
N ALA A 321 -1.70 -15.01 -18.94
CA ALA A 321 -1.58 -15.12 -20.40
C ALA A 321 -0.34 -14.38 -20.91
N ALA A 322 -0.02 -13.20 -20.36
CA ALA A 322 1.22 -12.50 -20.66
C ALA A 322 2.44 -13.30 -20.20
N GLY A 323 2.38 -13.92 -19.02
CA GLY A 323 3.46 -14.74 -18.47
C GLY A 323 3.78 -15.97 -19.33
N LEU A 324 2.75 -16.62 -19.89
CA LEU A 324 2.90 -17.78 -20.80
C LEU A 324 3.59 -17.45 -22.13
N GLN A 325 3.61 -16.17 -22.52
CA GLN A 325 4.29 -15.71 -23.75
C GLN A 325 5.75 -15.31 -23.50
N LEU A 326 6.21 -15.29 -22.25
CA LEU A 326 7.59 -14.90 -21.93
C LEU A 326 8.56 -16.03 -22.22
N SER A 327 9.63 -15.72 -22.95
CA SER A 327 10.80 -16.60 -23.02
C SER A 327 11.68 -16.44 -21.78
N ALA A 328 12.56 -17.41 -21.54
CA ALA A 328 13.62 -17.26 -20.53
C ALA A 328 14.49 -16.01 -20.80
N LEU A 329 14.71 -15.67 -22.08
CA LEU A 329 15.48 -14.49 -22.47
C LEU A 329 14.78 -13.20 -22.05
N ASP A 330 13.45 -13.11 -22.22
CA ASP A 330 12.68 -11.93 -21.79
C ASP A 330 12.85 -11.66 -20.30
N VAL A 331 12.77 -12.70 -19.47
CA VAL A 331 12.88 -12.59 -18.01
C VAL A 331 14.30 -12.20 -17.59
N MET A 332 15.33 -12.79 -18.22
CA MET A 332 16.72 -12.45 -17.93
C MET A 332 17.06 -11.02 -18.37
N GLN A 333 16.57 -10.59 -19.53
CA GLN A 333 16.76 -9.23 -20.01
C GLN A 333 16.06 -8.22 -19.10
N ALA A 334 14.80 -8.46 -18.70
CA ALA A 334 14.10 -7.59 -17.76
C ALA A 334 14.81 -7.48 -16.41
N SER A 335 15.45 -8.55 -15.93
CA SER A 335 16.24 -8.53 -14.70
C SER A 335 17.53 -7.71 -14.84
N ALA A 336 18.21 -7.81 -15.99
CA ALA A 336 19.38 -6.98 -16.31
C ALA A 336 18.99 -5.50 -16.44
N ASP A 337 17.88 -5.21 -17.13
CA ASP A 337 17.36 -3.86 -17.32
C ASP A 337 16.90 -3.24 -15.99
N GLN A 338 16.27 -4.03 -15.11
CA GLN A 338 15.93 -3.61 -13.74
C GLN A 338 17.18 -3.11 -12.99
N THR A 339 18.29 -3.84 -13.11
CA THR A 339 19.57 -3.45 -12.50
C THR A 339 20.13 -2.17 -13.10
N ALA A 340 19.99 -1.99 -14.43
CA ALA A 340 20.41 -0.77 -15.10
C ALA A 340 19.58 0.45 -14.64
N ILE A 341 18.26 0.33 -14.56
CA ILE A 341 17.36 1.38 -14.05
C ILE A 341 17.73 1.72 -12.60
N TYR A 342 17.94 0.71 -11.75
CA TYR A 342 18.36 0.90 -10.36
C TYR A 342 19.64 1.74 -10.24
N ARG A 343 20.66 1.46 -11.06
CA ARG A 343 21.92 2.21 -11.04
C ARG A 343 21.74 3.68 -11.45
N ARG A 344 20.87 3.96 -12.43
CA ARG A 344 20.53 5.35 -12.81
C ARG A 344 19.82 6.09 -11.68
N TRP A 345 18.94 5.40 -10.95
CA TRP A 345 18.30 5.95 -9.76
C TRP A 345 19.30 6.22 -8.63
N GLN A 346 20.29 5.34 -8.41
CA GLN A 346 21.34 5.61 -7.42
C GLN A 346 22.14 6.87 -7.76
N ALA A 347 22.58 7.01 -9.02
CA ALA A 347 23.27 8.21 -9.48
C ALA A 347 22.40 9.47 -9.31
N PHE A 348 21.09 9.37 -9.58
CA PHE A 348 20.17 10.48 -9.35
C PHE A 348 20.10 10.88 -7.87
N PHE A 349 20.05 9.91 -6.96
CA PHE A 349 20.07 10.17 -5.53
C PHE A 349 21.41 10.72 -5.02
N GLU A 350 22.51 10.71 -5.78
CA GLU A 350 23.70 11.46 -5.37
C GLU A 350 23.43 12.98 -5.34
N LEU A 351 22.51 13.44 -6.20
CA LEU A 351 22.16 14.85 -6.39
C LEU A 351 20.98 15.32 -5.53
N TYR A 352 20.07 14.41 -5.17
CA TYR A 352 18.85 14.71 -4.43
C TYR A 352 18.68 13.79 -3.22
N ASP A 353 18.02 14.28 -2.18
CA ASP A 353 17.76 13.53 -0.96
C ASP A 353 16.41 12.82 -1.02
N VAL A 354 15.41 13.46 -1.62
CA VAL A 354 14.07 12.89 -1.86
C VAL A 354 13.51 13.32 -3.21
N ILE A 355 12.60 12.51 -3.74
CA ILE A 355 11.79 12.81 -4.93
C ILE A 355 10.34 12.99 -4.50
N LEU A 356 9.70 14.05 -4.96
CA LEU A 356 8.27 14.29 -4.83
C LEU A 356 7.58 14.09 -6.17
N SER A 357 6.47 13.36 -6.15
CA SER A 357 5.57 13.19 -7.30
C SER A 357 4.12 13.18 -6.83
N PRO A 358 3.13 13.28 -7.74
CA PRO A 358 1.80 12.79 -7.40
C PRO A 358 1.88 11.31 -7.01
N ALA A 359 1.02 10.86 -6.09
CA ALA A 359 0.92 9.45 -5.74
C ALA A 359 0.08 8.64 -6.74
N VAL A 360 -0.74 9.32 -7.56
CA VAL A 360 -1.68 8.73 -8.51
C VAL A 360 -1.64 9.50 -9.83
N THR A 361 -2.01 8.85 -10.93
CA THR A 361 -2.02 9.48 -12.27
C THR A 361 -3.36 10.09 -12.65
N ILE A 362 -4.42 9.72 -11.92
CA ILE A 362 -5.81 10.10 -12.20
C ILE A 362 -6.51 10.50 -10.89
N SER A 363 -7.55 11.34 -11.01
CA SER A 363 -8.51 11.56 -9.93
C SER A 363 -9.47 10.34 -9.84
N PRO A 364 -10.07 10.03 -8.66
CA PRO A 364 -10.96 8.87 -8.52
C PRO A 364 -12.08 8.81 -9.56
N ARG A 365 -12.20 7.69 -10.27
CA ARG A 365 -13.24 7.39 -11.28
C ARG A 365 -14.34 6.49 -10.69
N PRO A 366 -15.49 6.30 -11.35
CA PRO A 366 -16.52 5.37 -10.88
C PRO A 366 -15.95 3.97 -10.61
N TRP A 367 -16.31 3.32 -9.50
CA TRP A 367 -15.76 2.00 -9.16
C TRP A 367 -16.14 0.90 -10.17
N SER A 368 -17.17 1.13 -10.99
CA SER A 368 -17.61 0.24 -12.06
C SER A 368 -16.64 0.21 -13.24
N GLU A 369 -15.83 1.25 -13.41
CA GLU A 369 -14.71 1.25 -14.34
C GLU A 369 -13.58 0.37 -13.77
N LEU A 370 -13.33 -0.79 -14.39
CA LEU A 370 -12.35 -1.74 -13.86
C LEU A 370 -10.93 -1.16 -13.82
N PHE A 371 -10.57 -0.39 -14.84
CA PHE A 371 -9.34 0.40 -14.96
C PHE A 371 -9.53 1.48 -16.03
N PRO A 372 -8.80 2.61 -15.97
CA PRO A 372 -8.83 3.62 -17.01
C PRO A 372 -8.28 3.07 -18.32
N ALA A 373 -9.14 2.93 -19.34
CA ALA A 373 -8.72 2.46 -20.67
C ALA A 373 -7.92 3.52 -21.45
N ALA A 374 -8.09 4.80 -21.08
CA ALA A 374 -7.35 5.91 -21.64
C ALA A 374 -7.17 7.01 -20.58
N ILE A 375 -6.07 7.77 -20.70
CA ILE A 375 -5.77 8.94 -19.88
C ILE A 375 -5.58 10.14 -20.82
N ASP A 376 -6.37 11.20 -20.61
CA ASP A 376 -6.44 12.36 -21.52
C ASP A 376 -6.61 11.97 -23.00
N GLY A 377 -7.45 10.96 -23.26
CA GLY A 377 -7.74 10.44 -24.60
C GLY A 377 -6.66 9.53 -25.20
N ARG A 378 -5.55 9.27 -24.48
CA ARG A 378 -4.50 8.34 -24.93
C ARG A 378 -4.71 6.95 -24.34
N PRO A 379 -4.79 5.88 -25.15
CA PRO A 379 -4.98 4.53 -24.64
C PRO A 379 -3.89 4.09 -23.66
N THR A 380 -4.27 3.36 -22.62
CA THR A 380 -3.33 2.68 -21.73
C THR A 380 -2.79 1.40 -22.35
N ARG A 381 -1.51 1.07 -22.08
CA ARG A 381 -0.83 -0.13 -22.62
C ARG A 381 -1.37 -1.43 -22.03
N THR A 382 -1.60 -1.43 -20.72
CA THR A 382 -2.09 -2.55 -19.93
C THR A 382 -3.13 -2.03 -18.94
N TYR A 383 -3.87 -2.94 -18.29
CA TYR A 383 -4.87 -2.54 -17.29
C TYR A 383 -4.27 -1.82 -16.06
N PHE A 384 -2.96 -1.95 -15.84
CA PHE A 384 -2.24 -1.33 -14.72
C PHE A 384 -1.32 -0.18 -15.16
N HIS A 385 -1.29 0.21 -16.44
CA HIS A 385 -0.39 1.27 -16.93
C HIS A 385 -0.60 2.62 -16.22
N TRP A 386 -1.83 2.89 -15.76
CA TRP A 386 -2.13 4.06 -14.94
C TRP A 386 -1.44 4.06 -13.57
N LEU A 387 -0.82 2.94 -13.15
CA LEU A 387 -0.06 2.82 -11.91
C LEU A 387 1.42 3.22 -12.06
N ALA A 388 1.82 3.79 -13.20
CA ALA A 388 3.23 4.01 -13.54
C ALA A 388 4.02 4.87 -12.56
N LEU A 389 3.39 5.90 -11.97
CA LEU A 389 4.02 6.69 -10.90
C LEU A 389 4.43 5.81 -9.70
N ALA A 390 3.62 4.79 -9.40
CA ALA A 390 3.87 3.90 -8.29
C ALA A 390 4.90 2.83 -8.65
N TYR A 391 4.77 2.19 -9.82
CA TYR A 391 5.70 1.12 -10.20
C TYR A 391 7.07 1.61 -10.68
N ALA A 392 7.21 2.89 -11.04
CA ALA A 392 8.52 3.52 -11.22
C ALA A 392 9.42 3.30 -10.00
N VAL A 393 8.85 3.53 -8.81
CA VAL A 393 9.53 3.35 -7.52
C VAL A 393 9.66 1.86 -7.17
N THR A 394 8.63 1.06 -7.45
CA THR A 394 8.61 -0.37 -7.15
C THR A 394 9.73 -1.12 -7.86
N VAL A 395 9.92 -0.88 -9.16
CA VAL A 395 10.91 -1.59 -9.99
C VAL A 395 12.31 -1.49 -9.41
N VAL A 396 12.67 -0.35 -8.83
CA VAL A 396 13.99 -0.12 -8.23
C VAL A 396 14.05 -0.38 -6.73
N GLY A 397 12.93 -0.78 -6.10
CA GLY A 397 12.90 -1.19 -4.70
C GLY A 397 13.12 -0.08 -3.69
N HIS A 398 12.79 1.18 -4.03
CA HIS A 398 12.90 2.32 -3.12
C HIS A 398 11.66 2.43 -2.20
N PRO A 399 11.82 2.93 -0.96
CA PRO A 399 10.71 3.22 -0.07
C PRO A 399 9.98 4.49 -0.51
N ALA A 400 8.66 4.50 -0.34
CA ALA A 400 7.83 5.66 -0.66
C ALA A 400 6.57 5.75 0.20
N VAL A 401 6.22 6.95 0.61
CA VAL A 401 4.98 7.26 1.34
C VAL A 401 4.05 8.10 0.48
N SER A 402 2.76 7.83 0.55
CA SER A 402 1.71 8.73 0.08
C SER A 402 1.21 9.55 1.27
N LEU A 403 1.38 10.87 1.21
CA LEU A 403 0.97 11.84 2.22
C LEU A 403 -0.20 12.68 1.65
N PRO A 404 -1.35 12.79 2.34
CA PRO A 404 -2.45 13.61 1.86
C PRO A 404 -2.10 15.10 1.97
N VAL A 405 -2.24 15.86 0.87
CA VAL A 405 -1.98 17.32 0.82
C VAL A 405 -3.21 18.07 0.31
N GLY A 406 -4.34 17.82 0.97
CA GLY A 406 -5.63 18.43 0.67
C GLY A 406 -6.38 17.73 -0.45
N ARG A 407 -7.05 18.53 -1.30
CA ARG A 407 -7.93 18.04 -2.36
C ARG A 407 -7.49 18.53 -3.75
N ASP A 408 -7.84 17.76 -4.78
CA ASP A 408 -7.76 18.14 -6.18
C ASP A 408 -8.90 19.11 -6.59
N ARG A 409 -8.90 19.57 -7.85
CA ARG A 409 -9.95 20.48 -8.36
C ARG A 409 -11.33 19.80 -8.54
N HIS A 410 -11.43 18.48 -8.38
CA HIS A 410 -12.70 17.76 -8.32
C HIS A 410 -13.22 17.58 -6.87
N GLY A 411 -12.48 18.09 -5.88
CA GLY A 411 -12.83 17.96 -4.47
C GLY A 411 -12.49 16.59 -3.87
N MET A 412 -11.76 15.74 -4.60
CA MET A 412 -11.29 14.44 -4.12
C MET A 412 -9.93 14.59 -3.43
N PRO A 413 -9.55 13.69 -2.50
CA PRO A 413 -8.24 13.74 -1.86
C PRO A 413 -7.09 13.67 -2.86
N PHE A 414 -6.03 14.44 -2.60
CA PHE A 414 -4.81 14.43 -3.39
C PHE A 414 -3.62 13.96 -2.53
N GLY A 415 -2.92 12.93 -3.01
CA GLY A 415 -1.76 12.37 -2.35
C GLY A 415 -0.44 12.80 -3.00
N LEU A 416 0.50 13.26 -2.17
CA LEU A 416 1.89 13.50 -2.51
C LEU A 416 2.70 12.23 -2.23
N GLN A 417 3.37 11.70 -3.25
CA GLN A 417 4.33 10.62 -3.07
C GLN A 417 5.71 11.20 -2.75
N ILE A 418 6.28 10.78 -1.62
CA ILE A 418 7.64 11.12 -1.19
C ILE A 418 8.48 9.85 -1.30
N VAL A 419 9.52 9.87 -2.13
CA VAL A 419 10.40 8.73 -2.40
C VAL A 419 11.79 9.03 -1.88
N GLY A 420 12.37 8.11 -1.11
CA GLY A 420 13.73 8.23 -0.60
C GLY A 420 14.67 7.17 -1.17
N ARG A 421 15.91 7.17 -0.69
CA ARG A 421 16.92 6.16 -1.05
C ARG A 421 16.49 4.77 -0.58
N ARG A 422 16.91 3.72 -1.29
CA ARG A 422 16.66 2.34 -0.88
C ARG A 422 17.31 2.08 0.49
N GLY A 423 16.54 1.54 1.44
CA GLY A 423 16.94 1.42 2.85
C GLY A 423 16.80 2.70 3.67
N GLY A 424 16.40 3.82 3.05
CA GLY A 424 16.18 5.12 3.69
C GLY A 424 14.78 5.30 4.29
N ASP A 425 14.14 4.22 4.73
CA ASP A 425 12.75 4.19 5.22
C ASP A 425 12.50 5.22 6.33
N ALA A 426 13.38 5.28 7.32
CA ALA A 426 13.29 6.25 8.42
C ALA A 426 13.37 7.70 7.93
N GLN A 427 14.25 7.99 6.96
CA GLN A 427 14.37 9.32 6.37
C GLN A 427 13.10 9.73 5.64
N VAL A 428 12.50 8.82 4.84
CA VAL A 428 11.24 9.11 4.13
C VAL A 428 10.13 9.46 5.11
N LEU A 429 10.00 8.70 6.20
CA LEU A 429 9.00 8.93 7.24
C LEU A 429 9.27 10.22 8.02
N ALA A 430 10.53 10.54 8.30
CA ALA A 430 10.91 11.82 8.92
C ALA A 430 10.51 13.02 8.06
N VAL A 431 10.79 12.96 6.76
CA VAL A 431 10.41 14.01 5.79
C VAL A 431 8.89 14.14 5.71
N ALA A 432 8.17 13.02 5.62
CA ALA A 432 6.71 13.03 5.59
C ALA A 432 6.11 13.61 6.86
N ALA A 433 6.64 13.25 8.04
CA ALA A 433 6.17 13.80 9.32
C ALA A 433 6.49 15.29 9.45
N ALA A 434 7.60 15.76 8.88
CA ALA A 434 7.93 17.19 8.86
C ALA A 434 7.00 17.98 7.93
N LEU A 435 6.69 17.44 6.74
CA LEU A 435 5.72 18.04 5.81
C LEU A 435 4.28 17.99 6.33
N GLU A 436 3.88 16.92 7.03
CA GLU A 436 2.54 16.81 7.63
C GLU A 436 2.27 17.89 8.69
N ARG A 437 3.32 18.38 9.36
CA ARG A 437 3.23 19.42 10.40
C ARG A 437 3.30 20.85 9.86
N ALA A 438 3.93 21.05 8.70
CA ALA A 438 4.11 22.35 8.06
C ALA A 438 2.83 22.77 7.35
#